data_AF-A0A2S9FP09-F1
#
_entry.id   AF-A0A2S9FP09-F1
#
_cell.length_a   1.000
_cell.length_b   1.000
_cell.length_c   1.000
_cell.angle_alpha   90.00
_cell.angle_beta   90.00
_cell.angle_gamma   90.00
#
_symmetry.space_group_name_H-M   'P 1'
#
loop_
_entity.id
_entity.type
_entity.pdbx_description
1 polymer ?
#
loop_
_entity_poly.entity_id
_entity_poly.type
_entity_poly.pdbx_seq_one_letter_code
_entity_poly.pdbx_strand_id
1 'polypeptide(L)'
;RLVGATGDVTLLDIFEGRRQLLVYLHMWHTGKPAAQQCEGCTFFTGHAQELSYLHSRDVTYATIAQGPYQESARYRDFMDWTMPWYGAGDTPEKLLAGRSFGAYACYLRDGDRVFE
;
A
#
# COMPACT_ATOMS: atom_id res chain seq x y z
N ARG A 1 -3.26 12.31 -0.49
CA ARG A 1 -2.06 12.08 -1.33
C ARG A 1 -1.21 11.06 -0.61
N LEU A 2 -0.53 10.21 -1.36
CA LEU A 2 0.36 9.19 -0.82
C LEU A 2 1.79 9.56 -1.23
N VAL A 3 2.79 8.98 -0.57
CA VAL A 3 4.20 9.24 -0.90
C VAL A 3 4.84 7.93 -1.33
N GLY A 4 5.40 7.91 -2.54
CA GLY A 4 6.21 6.79 -3.07
C GLY A 4 7.68 7.17 -3.22
N ALA A 5 8.46 6.29 -3.85
CA ALA A 5 9.89 6.48 -4.07
C ALA A 5 10.26 7.79 -4.78
N THR A 6 9.39 8.27 -5.67
CA THR A 6 9.59 9.48 -6.48
C THR A 6 8.83 10.69 -5.95
N GLY A 7 8.28 10.63 -4.73
CA GLY A 7 7.54 11.72 -4.10
C GLY A 7 6.03 11.50 -4.06
N ASP A 8 5.26 12.59 -4.11
CA ASP A 8 3.80 12.57 -4.02
C ASP A 8 3.17 11.81 -5.19
N VAL A 9 2.23 10.92 -4.88
CA VAL A 9 1.40 10.21 -5.85
C VAL A 9 -0.08 10.29 -5.44
N THR A 10 -0.96 10.27 -6.43
CA THR A 10 -2.41 10.13 -6.21
C THR A 10 -2.81 8.66 -6.16
N LEU A 11 -4.01 8.36 -5.63
CA LEU A 11 -4.55 7.01 -5.70
C LEU A 11 -4.75 6.56 -7.16
N LEU A 12 -5.10 7.49 -8.06
CA LEU A 12 -5.28 7.22 -9.48
C LEU A 12 -3.97 6.79 -10.16
N ASP A 13 -2.85 7.40 -9.80
CA ASP A 13 -1.53 7.05 -10.35
C ASP A 13 -1.14 5.61 -10.00
N ILE A 14 -1.51 5.14 -8.79
CA ILE A 14 -1.21 3.78 -8.31
C ILE A 14 -1.96 2.70 -9.11
N PHE A 15 -3.02 3.04 -9.85
CA PHE A 15 -3.65 2.05 -10.75
C PHE A 15 -2.73 1.64 -11.90
N GLU A 16 -1.70 2.42 -12.25
CA GLU A 16 -0.78 2.12 -13.37
C GLU A 16 -1.50 1.86 -14.70
N GLY A 17 -2.63 2.55 -14.93
CA GLY A 17 -3.45 2.36 -16.13
C GLY A 17 -4.43 1.18 -16.08
N ARG A 18 -4.40 0.35 -15.02
CA ARG A 18 -5.33 -0.79 -14.85
C ARG A 18 -6.68 -0.35 -14.28
N ARG A 19 -7.69 -1.20 -14.40
CA ARG A 19 -9.07 -0.89 -13.93
C ARG A 19 -9.32 -1.19 -12.45
N GLN A 20 -8.51 -2.04 -11.84
CA GLN A 20 -8.71 -2.47 -10.45
C GLN A 20 -7.43 -2.26 -9.66
N LEU A 21 -7.58 -1.93 -8.38
CA LEU A 21 -6.47 -1.76 -7.45
C LEU A 21 -6.76 -2.52 -6.16
N LEU A 22 -5.91 -3.49 -5.84
CA LEU A 22 -5.90 -4.20 -4.56
C LEU A 22 -4.83 -3.56 -3.66
N VAL A 23 -5.28 -2.99 -2.54
CA VAL A 23 -4.40 -2.34 -1.57
C VAL A 23 -4.34 -3.15 -0.29
N TYR A 24 -3.13 -3.43 0.18
CA TYR A 24 -2.93 -3.80 1.58
C TYR A 24 -2.59 -2.57 2.41
N LEU A 25 -3.42 -2.27 3.41
CA LEU A 25 -3.21 -1.18 4.35
C LEU A 25 -2.30 -1.68 5.47
N HIS A 26 -0.99 -1.50 5.32
CA HIS A 26 0.00 -2.01 6.26
C HIS A 26 0.07 -1.12 7.52
N MET A 27 -0.23 -1.69 8.68
CA MET A 27 -0.10 -0.99 9.96
C MET A 27 1.38 -0.77 10.27
N TRP A 28 1.75 0.49 10.52
CA TRP A 28 3.12 0.90 10.79
C TRP A 28 3.20 1.65 12.11
N HIS A 29 4.21 1.36 12.91
CA HIS A 29 4.49 2.03 14.17
C HIS A 29 5.72 2.93 14.02
N THR A 30 5.47 4.21 13.71
CA THR A 30 6.50 5.23 13.52
C THR A 30 7.46 5.31 14.72
N GLY A 31 8.76 5.33 14.44
CA GLY A 31 9.83 5.41 15.43
C GLY A 31 10.11 4.10 16.18
N LYS A 32 9.44 2.99 15.85
CA LYS A 32 9.65 1.69 16.50
C LYS A 32 10.62 0.81 15.69
N PRO A 33 11.47 0.02 16.36
CA PRO A 33 12.36 -0.91 15.67
C PRO A 33 11.57 -2.02 14.95
N ALA A 34 12.21 -2.69 14.00
CA ALA A 34 11.65 -3.79 13.21
C ALA A 34 10.90 -4.85 14.05
N ALA A 35 11.47 -5.26 15.19
CA ALA A 35 10.87 -6.26 16.10
C ALA A 35 9.61 -5.78 16.84
N GLN A 36 9.27 -4.49 16.74
CA GLN A 36 8.05 -3.90 17.33
C GLN A 36 7.06 -3.45 16.26
N GLN A 37 7.28 -3.79 14.99
CA GLN A 37 6.33 -3.55 13.91
C GLN A 37 5.21 -4.60 13.94
N CYS A 38 4.08 -4.31 13.28
CA CYS A 38 2.90 -5.16 13.33
C CYS A 38 3.18 -6.54 12.69
N GLU A 39 3.34 -7.57 13.51
CA GLU A 39 3.67 -8.93 13.08
C GLU A 39 2.69 -9.49 12.05
N GLY A 40 1.38 -9.26 12.27
CA GLY A 40 0.34 -9.65 11.33
C GLY A 40 0.48 -8.96 9.97
N CYS A 41 0.74 -7.65 9.97
CA CYS A 41 0.96 -6.92 8.72
C CYS A 41 2.22 -7.38 8.00
N THR A 42 3.31 -7.65 8.73
CA THR A 42 4.53 -8.22 8.17
C THR A 42 4.27 -9.58 7.53
N PHE A 43 3.50 -10.46 8.20
CA PHE A 43 3.13 -11.77 7.68
C PHE A 43 2.35 -11.67 6.36
N PHE A 44 1.26 -10.88 6.32
CA PHE A 44 0.45 -10.73 5.11
C PHE A 44 1.20 -10.07 3.96
N THR A 45 1.95 -8.99 4.23
CA THR A 45 2.77 -8.34 3.21
C THR A 45 3.82 -9.30 2.64
N GLY A 46 4.46 -10.11 3.49
CA GLY A 46 5.50 -11.05 3.06
C GLY A 46 5.02 -12.10 2.06
N HIS A 47 3.71 -12.32 1.92
CA HIS A 47 3.12 -13.28 0.99
C HIS A 47 2.75 -12.66 -0.37
N ALA A 48 2.78 -11.33 -0.50
CA ALA A 48 2.42 -10.63 -1.74
C ALA A 48 3.61 -10.49 -2.71
N GLN A 49 4.22 -11.62 -3.09
CA GLN A 49 5.45 -11.63 -3.90
C GLN A 49 5.21 -11.83 -5.41
N GLU A 50 4.14 -12.53 -5.79
CA GLU A 50 3.82 -12.84 -7.19
C GLU A 50 2.60 -12.04 -7.66
N LEU A 51 2.84 -11.06 -8.53
CA LEU A 51 1.82 -10.11 -9.00
C LEU A 51 1.39 -10.35 -10.46
N SER A 52 2.07 -11.22 -11.22
CA SER A 52 1.80 -11.43 -12.64
C SER A 52 0.36 -11.88 -12.91
N TYR A 53 -0.20 -12.74 -12.06
CA TYR A 53 -1.58 -13.18 -12.21
C TYR A 53 -2.58 -12.04 -11.98
N LEU A 54 -2.35 -11.17 -10.99
CA LEU A 54 -3.16 -9.97 -10.77
C LEU A 54 -3.09 -9.04 -11.99
N HIS A 55 -1.89 -8.75 -12.47
CA HIS A 55 -1.68 -7.91 -13.65
C HIS A 55 -2.37 -8.47 -14.89
N SER A 56 -2.37 -9.81 -15.07
CA SER A 56 -3.06 -10.48 -16.18
C SER A 56 -4.59 -10.33 -16.14
N ARG A 57 -5.15 -9.95 -14.98
CA ARG A 57 -6.57 -9.69 -14.74
C ARG A 57 -6.89 -8.21 -14.57
N ASP A 58 -6.00 -7.35 -15.06
CA ASP A 58 -6.19 -5.90 -15.01
C ASP A 58 -6.34 -5.36 -13.58
N VAL A 59 -5.57 -5.96 -12.67
CA VAL A 59 -5.49 -5.57 -11.25
C VAL A 59 -4.07 -5.15 -10.91
N THR A 60 -3.90 -3.95 -10.37
CA THR A 60 -2.63 -3.51 -9.74
C THR A 60 -2.65 -3.85 -8.25
N TYR A 61 -1.50 -4.23 -7.69
CA TYR A 61 -1.33 -4.43 -6.25
C TYR A 61 -0.48 -3.32 -5.65
N ALA A 62 -0.86 -2.81 -4.48
CA ALA A 62 -0.05 -1.85 -3.73
C ALA A 62 -0.11 -2.13 -2.23
N THR A 63 0.98 -1.82 -1.53
CA THR A 63 0.98 -1.73 -0.07
C THR A 63 1.08 -0.28 0.36
N ILE A 64 0.17 0.16 1.22
CA ILE A 64 0.17 1.51 1.79
C ILE A 64 0.41 1.41 3.29
N ALA A 65 1.57 1.87 3.74
CA ALA A 65 1.95 1.94 5.14
C ALA A 65 1.31 3.13 5.85
N GLN A 66 0.88 2.93 7.10
CA GLN A 66 0.20 3.96 7.91
C GLN A 66 1.01 5.23 8.14
N GLY A 67 2.33 5.15 8.11
CA GLY A 67 3.22 6.25 8.48
C GLY A 67 4.01 6.86 7.32
N PRO A 68 5.12 7.53 7.64
CA PRO A 68 6.02 8.12 6.65
C PRO A 68 6.61 7.07 5.69
N TYR A 69 6.69 7.43 4.41
CA TYR A 69 7.29 6.57 3.38
C TYR A 69 8.75 6.22 3.73
N GLN A 70 9.57 7.22 4.07
CA GLN A 70 11.02 7.04 4.27
C GLN A 70 11.37 6.00 5.34
N GLU A 71 10.63 5.96 6.45
CA GLU A 71 10.90 5.01 7.53
C GLU A 71 10.40 3.60 7.16
N SER A 72 9.16 3.51 6.67
CA SER A 72 8.52 2.23 6.34
C SER A 72 9.14 1.55 5.11
N ALA A 73 9.58 2.31 4.11
CA ALA A 73 10.24 1.79 2.91
C ALA A 73 11.59 1.12 3.24
N ARG A 74 12.32 1.61 4.26
CA ARG A 74 13.54 0.95 4.73
C ARG A 74 13.25 -0.44 5.32
N TYR A 75 12.09 -0.63 5.92
CA TYR A 75 11.65 -1.94 6.40
C TYR A 75 11.30 -2.87 5.23
N ARG A 76 10.58 -2.37 4.22
CA ARG A 76 10.38 -3.10 2.95
C ARG A 76 11.71 -3.55 2.36
N ASP A 77 12.68 -2.64 2.24
CA ASP A 77 14.01 -2.94 1.68
C ASP A 77 14.77 -3.95 2.54
N PHE A 78 14.72 -3.82 3.87
CA PHE A 78 15.32 -4.77 4.81
C PHE A 78 14.74 -6.19 4.66
N MET A 79 13.45 -6.30 4.37
CA MET A 79 12.75 -7.57 4.15
C MET A 79 12.93 -8.13 2.73
N ASP A 80 13.71 -7.46 1.87
CA ASP A 80 13.92 -7.78 0.45
C ASP A 80 12.61 -7.84 -0.35
N TRP A 81 11.65 -7.00 0.03
CA TRP A 81 10.36 -6.93 -0.62
C TRP A 81 10.40 -6.03 -1.86
N THR A 82 9.76 -6.47 -2.94
CA THR A 82 9.78 -5.78 -4.24
C THR A 82 8.42 -5.24 -4.68
N MET A 83 7.35 -5.50 -3.92
CA MET A 83 6.03 -5.00 -4.27
C MET A 83 5.96 -3.46 -4.17
N PRO A 84 5.04 -2.80 -4.91
CA PRO A 84 4.82 -1.37 -4.80
C PRO A 84 4.47 -0.96 -3.36
N TRP A 85 5.16 0.06 -2.85
CA TRP A 85 5.06 0.52 -1.46
C TRP A 85 4.92 2.03 -1.38
N TYR A 86 3.98 2.48 -0.56
CA TYR A 86 3.66 3.89 -0.37
C TYR A 86 3.44 4.20 1.10
N GLY A 87 3.74 5.42 1.53
CA GLY A 87 3.35 5.94 2.84
C GLY A 87 2.05 6.72 2.75
N ALA A 88 1.15 6.52 3.71
CA ALA A 88 -0.06 7.32 3.88
C ALA A 88 0.21 8.71 4.45
N GLY A 89 1.40 8.93 5.05
CA GLY A 89 1.73 10.18 5.72
C GLY A 89 0.74 10.49 6.85
N ASP A 90 0.33 11.75 6.97
CA ASP A 90 -0.54 12.22 8.05
C ASP A 90 -2.04 12.25 7.68
N THR A 91 -2.46 11.67 6.53
CA THR A 91 -3.86 11.83 6.05
C THR A 91 -4.52 10.53 5.58
N PRO A 92 -4.80 9.57 6.49
CA PRO A 92 -5.35 8.27 6.12
C PRO A 92 -6.88 8.23 5.98
N GLU A 93 -7.61 9.25 6.43
CA GLU A 93 -9.07 9.17 6.66
C GLU A 93 -9.88 8.76 5.41
N LYS A 94 -9.58 9.39 4.27
CA LYS A 94 -10.27 9.06 3.00
C LYS A 94 -9.87 7.69 2.43
N LEU A 95 -8.67 7.21 2.75
CA LEU A 95 -8.20 5.89 2.33
C LEU A 95 -8.84 4.78 3.17
N LEU A 96 -9.05 5.06 4.46
CA LEU A 96 -9.58 4.10 5.40
C LEU A 96 -11.08 3.86 5.21
N ALA A 97 -11.87 4.89 4.87
CA ALA A 97 -13.32 4.77 4.65
C ALA A 97 -14.04 3.98 5.78
N GLY A 98 -13.61 4.17 7.04
CA GLY A 98 -14.14 3.47 8.22
C GLY A 98 -13.41 2.18 8.60
N ARG A 99 -12.41 1.72 7.81
CA ARG A 99 -11.51 0.62 8.16
C ARG A 99 -10.38 1.09 9.09
N SER A 100 -9.66 0.12 9.64
CA SER A 100 -8.33 0.30 10.22
C SER A 100 -7.24 -0.15 9.23
N PHE A 101 -5.99 0.21 9.52
CA PHE A 101 -4.85 -0.53 8.97
C PHE A 101 -4.89 -2.00 9.43
N GLY A 102 -4.18 -2.86 8.72
CA GLY A 102 -4.24 -4.32 8.85
C GLY A 102 -5.30 -4.99 7.97
N ALA A 103 -5.82 -4.31 6.95
CA ALA A 103 -6.90 -4.78 6.10
C ALA A 103 -6.59 -4.59 4.61
N TYR A 104 -7.25 -5.39 3.76
CA TYR A 104 -7.30 -5.15 2.32
C TYR A 104 -8.40 -4.15 1.99
N ALA A 105 -8.14 -3.33 0.97
CA ALA A 105 -9.12 -2.50 0.29
C ALA A 105 -9.05 -2.78 -1.22
N CYS A 106 -10.20 -2.75 -1.88
CA CYS A 106 -10.31 -2.92 -3.33
C CYS A 106 -10.89 -1.63 -3.90
N TYR A 107 -10.34 -1.19 -5.02
CA TYR A 107 -10.82 -0.01 -5.73
C TYR A 107 -11.05 -0.33 -7.20
N LEU A 108 -12.08 0.31 -7.76
CA LEU A 108 -12.41 0.27 -9.18
C LEU A 108 -12.20 1.65 -9.80
N ARG A 109 -11.63 1.67 -11.00
CA ARG A 109 -11.41 2.89 -11.79
C ARG A 109 -12.34 2.92 -13.00
N ASP A 110 -13.00 4.05 -13.19
CA ASP A 110 -13.72 4.41 -14.42
C ASP A 110 -13.30 5.82 -14.86
N GLY A 111 -12.46 5.90 -15.90
CA GLY A 111 -11.80 7.15 -16.29
C GLY A 111 -10.96 7.71 -15.13
N ASP A 112 -11.30 8.91 -14.66
CA ASP A 112 -10.62 9.57 -13.53
C ASP A 112 -11.39 9.43 -12.21
N ARG A 113 -12.42 8.58 -12.19
CA ARG A 113 -13.24 8.30 -11.00
C ARG A 113 -12.79 7.01 -10.35
N VAL A 114 -12.68 7.04 -9.02
CA VAL A 114 -12.34 5.87 -8.20
C VAL A 114 -13.53 5.54 -7.30
N PHE A 115 -13.87 4.26 -7.27
CA PHE A 115 -14.88 3.66 -6.40
C PHE A 115 -14.20 2.64 -5.51
N GLU A 116 -14.83 2.38 -4.38
CA GLU A 116 -14.42 1.39 -3.40
C GLU A 116 -15.52 0.35 -3.25
#